data_AF-A0A8D8W2T0-F1
#
_entry.id   AF-A0A8D8W2T0-F1
#
_cell.length_a   1.000
_cell.length_b   1.000
_cell.length_c   1.000
_cell.angle_alpha   90.00
_cell.angle_beta   90.00
_cell.angle_gamma   90.00
#
_symmetry.space_group_name_H-M   'P 1'
#
loop_
_entity.id
_entity.type
_entity.pdbx_description
1 polymer ?
#
loop_
_entity_poly.entity_id
_entity_poly.type
_entity_poly.pdbx_seq_one_letter_code
_entity_poly.pdbx_strand_id
1 'polypeptide(L)'
;MNPKYYRIYDNSVENPFENYTIDNNSFLDELVGRTLCSKCKRSRKYFCYTCYRPMPEFAHKVPKVKLPFKIDIIKHERELEGKATSVHAAIIAPDDVTVYMYPHNVPDYSKNNEKTILIYPSKNSMSIDEFIAQHTANATSTSSQCEEANVRTPPEETASCQEKESERKSCDVPVPFEKAVFIDATWPQSRSIMSKAAVKNLPCITLRKRMSFFWRHQKNSPRWYLATIEAIHQLLNEVDPNNNGRYDNLLFYFEFMYRKIHTLYSYDTLLAYKRKMDLSSEKEEEKANKSTGHVPPKPSSA
;
A
#
# COMPACT_ATOMS: atom_id res chain seq x y z
N MET A 1 -0.34 -33.45 17.46
CA MET A 1 -0.32 -32.05 16.95
C MET A 1 -1.75 -31.53 16.94
N ASN A 2 -2.00 -30.31 17.44
CA ASN A 2 -3.35 -29.76 17.55
C ASN A 2 -3.87 -29.33 16.15
N PRO A 3 -4.95 -29.94 15.62
CA PRO A 3 -5.43 -29.75 14.25
C PRO A 3 -5.97 -28.34 13.96
N LYS A 4 -6.02 -27.44 14.97
CA LYS A 4 -6.47 -26.05 14.80
C LYS A 4 -5.43 -25.11 14.20
N TYR A 5 -4.21 -25.58 13.96
CA TYR A 5 -3.15 -24.82 13.29
C TYR A 5 -2.82 -25.52 11.98
N TYR A 6 -3.60 -25.27 10.94
CA TYR A 6 -3.21 -25.65 9.59
C TYR A 6 -1.82 -25.05 9.32
N ARG A 7 -0.85 -25.90 8.97
CA ARG A 7 0.44 -25.48 8.43
C ARG A 7 0.16 -24.82 7.08
N ILE A 8 0.46 -23.53 6.98
CA ILE A 8 0.36 -22.74 5.74
C ILE A 8 1.75 -22.18 5.39
N TYR A 9 2.78 -22.95 5.69
CA TYR A 9 3.89 -22.97 4.78
C TYR A 9 3.83 -24.37 4.22
N ASP A 10 3.55 -24.46 2.93
CA ASP A 10 4.27 -25.49 2.22
C ASP A 10 5.74 -25.10 2.34
N ASN A 11 6.50 -25.87 3.12
CA ASN A 11 7.93 -25.66 3.26
C ASN A 11 8.66 -25.90 1.92
N SER A 12 7.94 -26.19 0.83
CA SER A 12 8.45 -26.28 -0.54
C SER A 12 8.77 -24.93 -1.20
N VAL A 13 8.19 -23.80 -0.76
CA VAL A 13 8.52 -22.49 -1.36
C VAL A 13 9.79 -21.96 -0.71
N GLU A 14 10.92 -22.32 -1.31
CA GLU A 14 12.27 -22.00 -0.84
C GLU A 14 12.51 -20.47 -0.75
N ASN A 15 11.83 -19.69 -1.60
CA ASN A 15 11.83 -18.22 -1.59
C ASN A 15 10.50 -17.62 -2.09
N PRO A 16 9.68 -16.95 -1.25
CA PRO A 16 8.41 -16.35 -1.70
C PRO A 16 8.57 -15.14 -2.63
N PHE A 17 9.80 -14.64 -2.82
CA PHE A 17 10.12 -13.52 -3.70
C PHE A 17 10.78 -13.96 -5.02
N GLU A 18 10.89 -15.26 -5.29
CA GLU A 18 11.58 -15.80 -6.48
C GLU A 18 11.05 -15.23 -7.81
N ASN A 19 9.74 -15.02 -7.91
CA ASN A 19 9.10 -14.51 -9.12
C ASN A 19 8.99 -12.98 -9.18
N TYR A 20 9.63 -12.25 -8.26
CA TYR A 20 9.59 -10.80 -8.22
C TYR A 20 10.86 -10.22 -8.86
N THR A 21 10.72 -9.12 -9.58
CA THR A 21 11.85 -8.39 -10.17
C THR A 21 12.41 -7.38 -9.18
N ILE A 22 13.12 -7.87 -8.17
CA ILE A 22 13.74 -7.05 -7.12
C ILE A 22 15.25 -6.95 -7.34
N ASP A 23 15.77 -5.73 -7.31
CA ASP A 23 17.21 -5.46 -7.43
C ASP A 23 18.00 -6.15 -6.31
N ASN A 24 19.25 -6.52 -6.62
CA ASN A 24 20.14 -7.16 -5.66
C ASN A 24 20.33 -6.29 -4.41
N ASN A 25 20.00 -6.84 -3.25
CA ASN A 25 20.17 -6.21 -1.94
C ASN A 25 21.17 -6.96 -1.03
N SER A 26 21.92 -7.94 -1.55
CA SER A 26 22.81 -8.76 -0.74
C SER A 26 23.96 -7.98 -0.13
N PHE A 27 24.37 -6.86 -0.75
CA PHE A 27 25.38 -5.95 -0.19
C PHE A 27 24.99 -5.39 1.19
N LEU A 28 23.69 -5.38 1.54
CA LEU A 28 23.23 -4.96 2.87
C LEU A 28 23.68 -5.91 3.98
N ASP A 29 23.98 -7.18 3.66
CA ASP A 29 24.51 -8.16 4.61
C ASP A 29 25.96 -7.87 5.01
N GLU A 30 26.73 -7.25 4.11
CA GLU A 30 28.15 -6.91 4.30
C GLU A 30 28.35 -5.69 5.22
N LEU A 31 27.27 -4.96 5.52
CA LEU A 31 27.33 -3.74 6.33
C LEU A 31 27.70 -4.04 7.79
N VAL A 32 28.85 -3.52 8.20
CA VAL A 32 29.38 -3.62 9.57
C VAL A 32 28.86 -2.45 10.42
N GLY A 33 28.15 -2.78 11.49
CA GLY A 33 27.74 -1.79 12.50
C GLY A 33 26.62 -0.84 12.03
N ARG A 34 26.63 0.38 12.57
CA ARG A 34 25.66 1.45 12.30
C ARG A 34 26.41 2.74 11.98
N THR A 35 25.89 3.53 11.05
CA THR A 35 26.44 4.84 10.68
C THR A 35 25.46 5.98 11.01
N LEU A 36 25.93 7.23 11.00
CA LEU A 36 25.11 8.39 11.33
C LEU A 36 24.33 8.89 10.11
N CYS A 37 23.03 9.13 10.27
CA CYS A 37 22.24 9.76 9.21
C CYS A 37 22.77 11.16 8.89
N SER A 38 22.96 11.47 7.61
CA SER A 38 23.48 12.76 7.16
C SER A 38 22.61 13.96 7.58
N LYS A 39 21.29 13.75 7.73
CA LYS A 39 20.30 14.78 8.10
C LYS A 39 20.10 14.90 9.61
N CYS A 40 19.57 13.86 10.28
CA CYS A 40 19.22 13.93 11.71
C CYS A 40 20.33 13.49 12.68
N LYS A 41 21.49 13.04 12.16
CA LYS A 41 22.64 12.56 12.94
C LYS A 41 22.37 11.38 13.87
N ARG A 42 21.20 10.74 13.79
CA ARG A 42 20.89 9.53 14.57
C ARG A 42 21.56 8.30 13.96
N SER A 43 22.02 7.37 14.81
CA SER A 43 22.65 6.10 14.41
C SER A 43 21.64 5.14 13.76
N ARG A 44 21.96 4.65 12.56
CA ARG A 44 21.10 3.80 11.71
C ARG A 44 21.95 2.75 10.99
N LYS A 45 21.36 1.63 10.60
CA LYS A 45 22.07 0.58 9.84
C LYS A 45 21.78 0.65 8.35
N TYR A 46 20.51 0.48 7.96
CA TYR A 46 20.13 0.37 6.54
C TYR A 46 19.51 1.65 5.99
N PHE A 47 18.73 2.35 6.79
CA PHE A 47 18.08 3.57 6.38
C PHE A 47 17.63 4.38 7.60
N CYS A 48 17.42 5.67 7.38
CA CYS A 48 16.88 6.56 8.40
C CYS A 48 15.35 6.56 8.36
N TYR A 49 14.73 5.87 9.31
CA TYR A 49 13.27 5.83 9.48
C TYR A 49 12.62 7.14 9.95
N THR A 50 13.41 8.17 10.26
CA THR A 50 12.93 9.52 10.60
C THR A 50 13.07 10.48 9.41
N CYS A 51 14.08 10.29 8.55
CA CYS A 51 14.38 11.18 7.43
C CYS A 51 14.04 10.57 6.07
N TYR A 52 13.46 9.37 6.06
CA TYR A 52 13.04 8.62 4.87
C TYR A 52 14.12 8.59 3.79
N ARG A 53 15.33 8.15 4.16
CA ARG A 53 16.48 8.08 3.24
C ARG A 53 17.38 6.89 3.51
N PRO A 54 18.04 6.35 2.48
CA PRO A 54 19.07 5.34 2.66
C PRO A 54 20.29 5.93 3.38
N MET A 55 21.15 5.07 3.92
CA MET A 55 22.44 5.54 4.45
C MET A 55 23.34 6.00 3.29
N PRO A 56 24.13 7.08 3.49
CA PRO A 56 24.82 7.75 2.38
C PRO A 56 25.83 6.84 1.66
N GLU A 57 26.43 5.89 2.38
CA GLU A 57 27.48 4.99 1.86
C GLU A 57 27.01 4.09 0.69
N PHE A 58 25.73 3.70 0.66
CA PHE A 58 25.16 2.85 -0.39
C PHE A 58 23.91 3.44 -1.04
N ALA A 59 23.62 4.72 -0.81
CA ALA A 59 22.43 5.38 -1.35
C ALA A 59 22.28 5.24 -2.88
N HIS A 60 23.39 5.17 -3.60
CA HIS A 60 23.45 5.00 -5.06
C HIS A 60 23.06 3.58 -5.53
N LYS A 61 23.08 2.57 -4.64
CA LYS A 61 22.70 1.18 -4.93
C LYS A 61 21.23 0.88 -4.64
N VAL A 62 20.51 1.84 -4.04
CA VAL A 62 19.12 1.66 -3.64
C VAL A 62 18.22 2.03 -4.83
N PRO A 63 17.32 1.14 -5.27
CA PRO A 63 16.48 1.42 -6.43
C PRO A 63 15.52 2.58 -6.16
N LYS A 64 15.12 3.24 -7.24
CA LYS A 64 14.05 4.23 -7.23
C LYS A 64 12.90 3.74 -8.09
N VAL A 65 11.68 3.88 -7.59
CA VAL A 65 10.45 3.50 -8.31
C VAL A 65 9.61 4.75 -8.51
N LYS A 66 9.15 4.96 -9.75
CA LYS A 66 8.18 5.99 -10.09
C LYS A 66 6.77 5.40 -10.00
N LEU A 67 5.86 6.08 -9.30
CA LEU A 67 4.48 5.62 -9.14
C LEU A 67 3.54 6.32 -10.13
N PRO A 68 2.43 5.66 -10.54
CA PRO A 68 1.45 6.24 -11.45
C PRO A 68 0.57 7.32 -10.79
N PHE A 69 0.52 7.38 -9.46
CA PHE A 69 -0.23 8.36 -8.67
C PHE A 69 0.49 8.64 -7.35
N LYS A 70 0.07 9.70 -6.64
CA LYS A 70 0.64 10.05 -5.34
C LYS A 70 0.14 9.12 -4.23
N ILE A 71 0.99 8.84 -3.26
CA ILE A 71 0.64 8.07 -2.08
C ILE A 71 0.89 8.91 -0.83
N ASP A 72 -0.15 9.08 -0.02
CA ASP A 72 -0.05 9.71 1.28
C ASP A 72 -0.19 8.64 2.37
N ILE A 73 0.78 8.53 3.27
CA ILE A 73 0.75 7.58 4.39
C ILE A 73 0.52 8.35 5.68
N ILE A 74 -0.58 8.08 6.35
CA ILE A 74 -0.90 8.60 7.68
C ILE A 74 -0.35 7.63 8.72
N LYS A 75 0.82 7.96 9.28
CA LYS A 75 1.48 7.19 10.32
C LYS A 75 1.06 7.69 11.71
N HIS A 76 0.65 6.79 12.59
CA HIS A 76 0.35 7.13 13.98
C HIS A 76 1.65 7.42 14.78
N GLU A 77 1.67 8.46 15.62
CA GLU A 77 2.86 8.85 16.41
C GLU A 77 3.39 7.74 17.32
N ARG A 78 2.48 6.90 17.86
CA ARG A 78 2.81 5.79 18.76
C ARG A 78 3.36 4.57 18.02
N GLU A 79 3.36 4.56 16.69
CA GLU A 79 4.00 3.48 15.94
C GLU A 79 5.51 3.58 16.02
N LEU A 80 6.14 2.46 16.37
CA LEU A 80 7.59 2.37 16.53
C LEU A 80 8.26 2.50 15.15
N GLU A 81 9.02 3.58 14.97
CA GLU A 81 9.62 3.93 13.66
C GLU A 81 10.48 2.80 13.05
N GLY A 82 11.18 2.02 13.89
CA GLY A 82 12.02 0.91 13.42
C GLY A 82 11.26 -0.39 13.07
N LYS A 83 9.93 -0.40 13.20
CA LYS A 83 9.08 -1.55 12.86
C LYS A 83 8.15 -1.30 11.67
N ALA A 84 7.90 -0.04 11.35
CA ALA A 84 7.05 0.38 10.24
C ALA A 84 7.67 0.02 8.89
N THR A 85 6.88 -0.55 7.99
CA THR A 85 7.31 -0.84 6.62
C THR A 85 6.92 0.27 5.64
N SER A 86 6.07 1.21 6.05
CA SER A 86 5.75 2.44 5.29
C SER A 86 6.98 3.24 4.87
N VAL A 87 8.01 3.23 5.72
CA VAL A 87 9.30 3.89 5.46
C VAL A 87 9.97 3.38 4.18
N HIS A 88 9.75 2.11 3.79
CA HIS A 88 10.32 1.56 2.56
C HIS A 88 9.78 2.31 1.34
N ALA A 89 8.47 2.53 1.27
CA ALA A 89 7.84 3.27 0.17
C ALA A 89 8.39 4.70 0.07
N ALA A 90 8.51 5.40 1.20
CA ALA A 90 9.03 6.77 1.23
C ALA A 90 10.51 6.88 0.83
N ILE A 91 11.29 5.80 0.97
CA ILE A 91 12.69 5.75 0.53
C ILE A 91 12.81 5.40 -0.96
N ILE A 92 12.03 4.42 -1.42
CA ILE A 92 12.12 3.88 -2.77
C ILE A 92 11.39 4.78 -3.79
N ALA A 93 10.30 5.43 -3.40
CA ALA A 93 9.52 6.33 -4.25
C ALA A 93 9.37 7.73 -3.62
N PRO A 94 10.48 8.43 -3.34
CA PRO A 94 10.47 9.67 -2.54
C PRO A 94 9.71 10.83 -3.20
N ASP A 95 9.58 10.81 -4.53
CA ASP A 95 8.89 11.86 -5.28
C ASP A 95 7.37 11.69 -5.25
N ASP A 96 6.89 10.48 -4.97
CA ASP A 96 5.47 10.11 -5.07
C ASP A 96 4.85 9.70 -3.73
N VAL A 97 5.66 9.42 -2.71
CA VAL A 97 5.20 8.99 -1.39
C VAL A 97 5.50 10.05 -0.33
N THR A 98 4.45 10.52 0.36
CA THR A 98 4.58 11.42 1.50
C THR A 98 4.09 10.75 2.79
N VAL A 99 4.84 10.89 3.88
CA VAL A 99 4.44 10.37 5.20
C VAL A 99 4.06 11.51 6.13
N TYR A 100 2.83 11.47 6.62
CA TYR A 100 2.30 12.40 7.62
C TYR A 100 2.19 11.70 8.97
N MET A 101 2.52 12.41 10.04
CA MET A 101 2.40 11.98 11.42
C MET A 101 1.05 12.42 12.00
N TYR A 102 0.21 11.46 12.35
CA TYR A 102 -1.04 11.68 13.08
C TYR A 102 -0.77 11.80 14.59
N PRO A 103 -1.40 12.78 15.29
CA PRO A 103 -2.41 13.74 14.80
C PRO A 103 -1.86 15.09 14.30
N HIS A 104 -0.54 15.24 14.17
CA HIS A 104 0.12 16.54 14.08
C HIS A 104 0.04 17.24 12.72
N ASN A 105 0.26 16.53 11.61
CA ASN A 105 0.40 17.15 10.28
C ASN A 105 -0.33 16.38 9.18
N VAL A 106 -1.50 15.83 9.49
CA VAL A 106 -2.34 15.13 8.51
C VAL A 106 -3.11 16.15 7.66
N PRO A 107 -3.07 16.06 6.31
CA PRO A 107 -3.88 16.90 5.45
C PRO A 107 -5.37 16.77 5.75
N ASP A 108 -6.11 17.86 5.60
CA ASP A 108 -7.57 17.83 5.65
C ASP A 108 -8.12 17.37 4.30
N TYR A 109 -8.37 16.06 4.16
CA TYR A 109 -8.98 15.49 2.95
C TYR A 109 -10.49 15.68 2.90
N SER A 110 -11.10 16.56 3.71
CA SER A 110 -12.52 16.93 3.54
C SER A 110 -12.75 17.90 2.37
N LYS A 111 -11.68 18.52 1.86
CA LYS A 111 -11.73 19.51 0.77
C LYS A 111 -10.97 18.98 -0.45
N ASN A 112 -11.49 19.20 -1.66
CA ASN A 112 -10.86 18.85 -2.94
C ASN A 112 -10.40 17.38 -3.02
N ASN A 113 -11.23 16.45 -2.57
CA ASN A 113 -10.90 15.03 -2.40
C ASN A 113 -11.47 14.11 -3.49
N GLU A 114 -12.08 14.68 -4.53
CA GLU A 114 -12.77 13.94 -5.59
C GLU A 114 -11.87 12.90 -6.30
N LYS A 115 -10.56 13.15 -6.32
CA LYS A 115 -9.55 12.25 -6.91
C LYS A 115 -8.66 11.58 -5.85
N THR A 116 -9.13 11.44 -4.62
CA THR A 116 -8.40 10.79 -3.53
C THR A 116 -9.17 9.57 -3.02
N ILE A 117 -8.50 8.43 -2.95
CA ILE A 117 -9.03 7.20 -2.37
C ILE A 117 -8.33 6.87 -1.05
N LEU A 118 -9.00 6.10 -0.19
CA LEU A 118 -8.45 5.58 1.06
C LEU A 118 -8.38 4.06 1.00
N ILE A 119 -7.19 3.50 1.15
CA ILE A 119 -7.01 2.04 1.21
C ILE A 119 -7.25 1.57 2.63
N TYR A 120 -8.47 1.08 2.89
CA TYR A 120 -8.88 0.64 4.22
C TYR A 120 -10.10 -0.29 4.15
N PRO A 121 -10.06 -1.47 4.80
CA PRO A 121 -11.22 -2.34 4.87
C PRO A 121 -12.29 -1.76 5.79
N SER A 122 -13.43 -1.37 5.23
CA SER A 122 -14.57 -0.82 5.97
C SER A 122 -15.89 -1.42 5.48
N LYS A 123 -16.98 -1.22 6.23
CA LYS A 123 -18.31 -1.75 5.84
C LYS A 123 -18.79 -1.22 4.49
N ASN A 124 -18.35 -0.02 4.11
CA ASN A 124 -18.77 0.67 2.90
C ASN A 124 -17.62 0.71 1.87
N SER A 125 -16.57 -0.09 2.04
CA SER A 125 -15.49 -0.16 1.06
C SER A 125 -15.90 -0.97 -0.16
N MET A 126 -15.34 -0.65 -1.31
CA MET A 126 -15.47 -1.40 -2.55
C MET A 126 -14.12 -1.90 -3.06
N SER A 127 -14.12 -2.80 -4.03
CA SER A 127 -12.90 -3.19 -4.75
C SER A 127 -12.43 -2.07 -5.68
N ILE A 128 -11.17 -2.15 -6.12
CA ILE A 128 -10.62 -1.19 -7.09
C ILE A 128 -11.32 -1.28 -8.45
N ASP A 129 -11.68 -2.49 -8.89
CA ASP A 129 -12.38 -2.73 -10.16
C ASP A 129 -13.77 -2.09 -10.16
N GLU A 130 -14.52 -2.24 -9.06
CA GLU A 130 -15.82 -1.59 -8.87
C GLU A 130 -15.69 -0.06 -8.90
N PHE A 131 -14.66 0.48 -8.23
CA PHE A 131 -14.41 1.92 -8.21
C PHE A 131 -14.12 2.47 -9.61
N ILE A 132 -13.26 1.78 -10.39
CA ILE A 132 -12.93 2.15 -11.77
C ILE A 132 -14.16 2.09 -12.67
N ALA A 133 -14.96 1.02 -12.56
CA ALA A 133 -16.17 0.85 -13.36
C ALA A 133 -17.20 1.97 -13.11
N GLN A 134 -17.42 2.36 -11.86
CA GLN A 134 -18.36 3.44 -11.52
C GLN A 134 -17.95 4.79 -12.12
N HIS A 135 -16.66 5.12 -12.12
CA HIS A 135 -16.18 6.40 -12.66
C HIS A 135 -16.10 6.41 -14.18
N THR A 136 -15.88 5.25 -14.81
CA THR A 136 -15.89 5.12 -16.28
C THR A 136 -17.31 5.22 -16.84
N ALA A 137 -18.29 4.64 -16.14
CA ALA A 137 -19.71 4.74 -16.52
C ALA A 137 -20.22 6.19 -16.42
N ASN A 138 -19.90 6.89 -15.33
CA ASN A 138 -20.31 8.28 -15.11
C ASN A 138 -19.71 9.26 -16.14
N ALA A 139 -18.49 8.99 -16.64
CA ALA A 139 -17.88 9.78 -17.71
C ALA A 139 -18.64 9.64 -19.04
N THR A 140 -19.21 8.46 -19.33
CA THR A 140 -19.96 8.17 -20.56
C THR A 140 -21.38 8.77 -20.53
N SER A 141 -22.00 8.90 -19.35
CA SER A 141 -23.35 9.49 -19.20
C SER A 141 -23.37 11.02 -19.34
N THR A 142 -22.22 11.68 -19.27
CA THR A 142 -22.10 13.15 -19.35
C THR A 142 -21.74 13.64 -20.77
N SER A 143 -21.33 12.72 -21.67
CA SER A 143 -20.89 13.04 -23.03
C SER A 143 -21.94 12.82 -24.12
N SER A 144 -23.18 12.47 -23.78
CA SER A 144 -24.27 12.28 -24.77
C SER A 144 -25.17 13.51 -24.86
N GLN A 145 -24.62 14.63 -25.34
CA GLN A 145 -25.38 15.72 -25.96
C GLN A 145 -24.43 16.58 -26.83
N CYS A 146 -24.15 16.10 -28.04
CA CYS A 146 -23.95 16.93 -29.22
C CYS A 146 -24.10 16.06 -30.47
N GLU A 147 -24.88 16.58 -31.41
CA GLU A 147 -25.52 15.91 -32.53
C GLU A 147 -24.55 15.49 -33.66
N GLU A 148 -25.01 14.51 -34.43
CA GLU A 148 -24.44 14.04 -35.68
C GLU A 148 -24.25 15.16 -36.70
N ALA A 149 -23.07 15.24 -37.33
CA ALA A 149 -22.96 15.64 -38.73
C ALA A 149 -21.58 15.29 -39.35
N ASN A 150 -21.63 14.23 -40.14
CA ASN A 150 -21.15 14.15 -41.52
C ASN A 150 -19.75 13.58 -41.84
N VAL A 151 -19.85 12.58 -42.71
CA VAL A 151 -18.84 11.79 -43.41
C VAL A 151 -18.09 12.64 -44.43
N ARG A 152 -16.77 12.45 -44.55
CA ARG A 152 -16.01 12.43 -45.83
C ARG A 152 -14.57 11.95 -45.62
N THR A 153 -14.21 10.88 -46.33
CA THR A 153 -12.86 10.33 -46.59
C THR A 153 -12.39 10.75 -48.00
N PRO A 154 -11.16 10.39 -48.46
CA PRO A 154 -9.83 10.93 -48.16
C PRO A 154 -9.18 11.59 -49.43
N PRO A 155 -7.90 12.01 -49.42
CA PRO A 155 -6.90 11.19 -50.14
C PRO A 155 -5.48 11.16 -49.53
N GLU A 156 -4.69 10.24 -50.09
CA GLU A 156 -3.39 9.70 -49.70
C GLU A 156 -2.14 10.57 -49.97
N GLU A 157 -1.02 10.11 -49.38
CA GLU A 157 0.36 10.09 -49.89
C GLU A 157 1.27 11.34 -49.74
N THR A 158 2.24 11.31 -48.79
CA THR A 158 3.61 10.82 -49.02
C THR A 158 4.57 11.08 -47.83
N ALA A 159 5.40 10.08 -47.60
CA ALA A 159 6.49 9.87 -46.63
C ALA A 159 7.40 11.06 -46.24
N SER A 160 7.80 11.09 -44.96
CA SER A 160 9.22 10.98 -44.53
C SER A 160 9.35 10.95 -43.00
N CYS A 161 9.97 9.89 -42.48
CA CYS A 161 10.21 9.65 -41.06
C CYS A 161 11.47 10.39 -40.58
N GLN A 162 11.32 11.23 -39.55
CA GLN A 162 12.42 11.58 -38.65
C GLN A 162 11.99 11.25 -37.22
N GLU A 163 12.58 10.17 -36.72
CA GLU A 163 12.50 9.76 -35.33
C GLU A 163 13.17 10.84 -34.47
N LYS A 164 12.34 11.73 -33.91
CA LYS A 164 12.74 12.54 -32.75
C LYS A 164 12.10 11.91 -31.52
N GLU A 165 12.95 11.23 -30.79
CA GLU A 165 12.77 10.73 -29.43
C GLU A 165 12.26 11.88 -28.55
N SER A 166 10.94 12.00 -28.48
CA SER A 166 10.24 12.97 -27.64
C SER A 166 9.88 12.28 -26.34
N GLU A 167 10.47 12.82 -25.27
CA GLU A 167 10.04 12.77 -23.88
C GLU A 167 8.90 11.78 -23.58
N ARG A 168 9.26 10.60 -23.04
CA ARG A 168 8.31 9.59 -22.59
C ARG A 168 7.40 10.20 -21.52
N LYS A 169 6.17 10.54 -21.91
CA LYS A 169 5.05 10.79 -21.00
C LYS A 169 4.96 9.66 -19.98
N SER A 170 4.54 10.00 -18.76
CA SER A 170 4.27 9.03 -17.71
C SER A 170 3.49 7.84 -18.25
N CYS A 171 3.79 6.67 -17.72
CA CYS A 171 3.03 5.46 -18.01
C CYS A 171 1.63 5.62 -17.41
N ASP A 172 0.75 6.28 -18.13
CA ASP A 172 -0.60 6.62 -17.68
C ASP A 172 -1.43 5.36 -17.60
N VAL A 173 -1.43 4.74 -16.42
CA VAL A 173 -2.46 3.78 -16.06
C VAL A 173 -3.72 4.61 -15.81
N PRO A 174 -4.77 4.49 -16.62
CA PRO A 174 -5.93 5.37 -16.54
C PRO A 174 -6.77 4.98 -15.31
N VAL A 175 -6.44 5.56 -14.17
CA VAL A 175 -7.23 5.46 -12.94
C VAL A 175 -8.00 6.75 -12.67
N PRO A 176 -9.23 6.67 -12.12
CA PRO A 176 -10.05 7.84 -11.84
C PRO A 176 -9.64 8.58 -10.54
N PHE A 177 -8.39 8.46 -10.12
CA PHE A 177 -7.85 9.11 -8.92
C PHE A 177 -6.39 9.52 -9.12
N GLU A 178 -5.96 10.57 -8.44
CA GLU A 178 -4.58 11.09 -8.48
C GLU A 178 -3.79 10.72 -7.22
N LYS A 179 -4.49 10.25 -6.18
CA LYS A 179 -3.90 10.00 -4.87
C LYS A 179 -4.55 8.82 -4.13
N ALA A 180 -3.72 7.98 -3.53
CA ALA A 180 -4.14 6.93 -2.60
C ALA A 180 -3.60 7.18 -1.18
N VAL A 181 -4.48 7.12 -0.19
CA VAL A 181 -4.14 7.32 1.22
C VAL A 181 -4.06 5.96 1.92
N PHE A 182 -3.02 5.76 2.74
CA PHE A 182 -2.83 4.59 3.59
C PHE A 182 -2.72 4.99 5.06
N ILE A 183 -3.05 4.07 5.97
CA ILE A 183 -2.87 4.27 7.41
C ILE A 183 -1.81 3.29 7.92
N ASP A 184 -0.74 3.81 8.52
CA ASP A 184 0.31 3.04 9.18
C ASP A 184 0.15 3.16 10.71
N ALA A 185 -0.62 2.23 11.26
CA ALA A 185 -0.98 2.16 12.67
C ALA A 185 -1.41 0.74 13.07
N THR A 186 -1.40 0.43 14.36
CA THR A 186 -2.12 -0.75 14.87
C THR A 186 -3.62 -0.65 14.55
N TRP A 187 -4.31 -1.79 14.41
CA TRP A 187 -5.75 -1.83 14.12
C TRP A 187 -6.65 -1.01 15.07
N PRO A 188 -6.41 -0.98 16.41
CA PRO A 188 -7.18 -0.09 17.27
C PRO A 188 -6.94 1.39 16.96
N GLN A 189 -5.70 1.78 16.68
CA GLN A 189 -5.34 3.15 16.34
C GLN A 189 -5.87 3.57 14.97
N SER A 190 -5.81 2.67 13.97
CA SER A 190 -6.33 2.94 12.63
C SER A 190 -7.83 3.24 12.66
N ARG A 191 -8.61 2.49 13.46
CA ARG A 191 -10.03 2.78 13.69
C ARG A 191 -10.28 4.16 14.29
N SER A 192 -9.39 4.62 15.17
CA SER A 192 -9.46 5.99 15.72
C SER A 192 -9.12 7.06 14.69
N ILE A 193 -8.31 6.76 13.68
CA ILE A 193 -8.01 7.68 12.56
C ILE A 193 -9.21 7.72 11.61
N MET A 194 -9.79 6.56 11.28
CA MET A 194 -10.98 6.44 10.43
C MET A 194 -12.20 7.21 10.92
N SER A 195 -12.34 7.39 12.24
CA SER A 195 -13.47 8.13 12.81
C SER A 195 -13.35 9.65 12.67
N LYS A 196 -12.22 10.17 12.19
CA LYS A 196 -11.96 11.61 12.07
C LYS A 196 -12.46 12.17 10.73
N ALA A 197 -13.03 13.37 10.79
CA ALA A 197 -13.56 14.08 9.63
C ALA A 197 -12.55 14.22 8.48
N ALA A 198 -11.26 14.34 8.80
CA ALA A 198 -10.18 14.48 7.82
C ALA A 198 -10.08 13.31 6.83
N VAL A 199 -10.50 12.08 7.18
CA VAL A 199 -10.41 10.90 6.30
C VAL A 199 -11.72 10.14 6.15
N LYS A 200 -12.71 10.40 7.03
CA LYS A 200 -13.95 9.62 7.14
C LYS A 200 -14.78 9.57 5.85
N ASN A 201 -14.71 10.61 5.02
CA ASN A 201 -15.54 10.74 3.82
C ASN A 201 -14.82 10.30 2.54
N LEU A 202 -13.58 9.81 2.63
CA LEU A 202 -12.87 9.32 1.46
C LEU A 202 -13.48 8.00 0.97
N PRO A 203 -13.61 7.81 -0.37
CA PRO A 203 -13.94 6.51 -0.94
C PRO A 203 -12.98 5.45 -0.42
N CYS A 204 -13.52 4.44 0.26
CA CYS A 204 -12.72 3.36 0.84
C CYS A 204 -12.56 2.21 -0.16
N ILE A 205 -11.32 1.81 -0.40
CA ILE A 205 -10.98 0.67 -1.26
C ILE A 205 -10.45 -0.48 -0.41
N THR A 206 -11.00 -1.66 -0.62
CA THR A 206 -10.50 -2.92 -0.05
C THR A 206 -9.74 -3.68 -1.12
N LEU A 207 -8.49 -4.00 -0.82
CA LEU A 207 -7.63 -4.80 -1.68
C LEU A 207 -8.01 -6.28 -1.63
N ARG A 208 -7.64 -7.02 -2.68
CA ARG A 208 -7.78 -8.48 -2.70
C ARG A 208 -6.95 -9.10 -1.58
N LYS A 209 -7.53 -10.10 -0.92
CA LYS A 209 -6.87 -10.83 0.17
C LYS A 209 -5.76 -11.71 -0.42
N ARG A 210 -4.54 -11.57 0.11
CA ARG A 210 -3.43 -12.53 -0.09
C ARG A 210 -2.70 -12.77 1.22
N MET A 211 -1.94 -13.85 1.29
CA MET A 211 -1.08 -14.08 2.46
C MET A 211 -0.01 -12.99 2.55
N SER A 212 0.11 -12.41 3.75
CA SER A 212 1.21 -11.52 4.07
C SER A 212 2.46 -12.32 4.42
N PHE A 213 3.61 -11.83 3.96
CA PHE A 213 4.92 -12.36 4.34
C PHE A 213 5.49 -11.68 5.58
N PHE A 214 4.76 -10.73 6.17
CA PHE A 214 5.23 -9.97 7.32
C PHE A 214 5.55 -10.86 8.53
N TRP A 215 6.77 -10.71 9.04
CA TRP A 215 7.37 -11.60 10.05
C TRP A 215 7.07 -11.19 11.50
N ARG A 216 6.44 -10.04 11.73
CA ARG A 216 6.09 -9.59 13.09
C ARG A 216 4.70 -10.09 13.47
N HIS A 217 4.61 -10.68 14.65
CA HIS A 217 3.34 -11.16 15.18
C HIS A 217 2.36 -10.02 15.43
N GLN A 218 1.15 -10.16 14.89
CA GLN A 218 0.00 -9.29 15.13
C GLN A 218 -1.05 -10.10 15.89
N LYS A 219 -1.28 -9.73 17.16
CA LYS A 219 -2.22 -10.44 18.04
C LYS A 219 -3.64 -10.29 17.50
N ASN A 220 -4.36 -11.42 17.41
CA ASN A 220 -5.77 -11.47 16.97
C ASN A 220 -6.02 -10.90 15.57
N SER A 221 -5.01 -10.92 14.69
CA SER A 221 -5.14 -10.49 13.30
C SER A 221 -5.00 -11.67 12.36
N PRO A 222 -5.86 -11.80 11.33
CA PRO A 222 -5.70 -12.83 10.31
C PRO A 222 -4.39 -12.74 9.53
N ARG A 223 -3.98 -13.85 8.90
CA ARG A 223 -2.72 -13.93 8.14
C ARG A 223 -2.72 -13.14 6.84
N TRP A 224 -3.89 -12.78 6.32
CA TRP A 224 -4.04 -11.94 5.12
C TRP A 224 -3.99 -10.44 5.39
N TYR A 225 -3.75 -10.01 6.63
CA TYR A 225 -3.51 -8.61 6.93
C TYR A 225 -2.10 -8.23 6.49
N LEU A 226 -2.04 -7.41 5.43
CA LEU A 226 -0.80 -6.97 4.79
C LEU A 226 -0.06 -5.94 5.65
N ALA A 227 1.27 -5.95 5.60
CA ALA A 227 2.05 -4.80 6.03
C ALA A 227 1.80 -3.61 5.09
N THR A 228 2.05 -2.37 5.54
CA THR A 228 1.77 -1.18 4.72
C THR A 228 2.45 -1.22 3.35
N ILE A 229 3.72 -1.64 3.27
CA ILE A 229 4.42 -1.76 1.98
C ILE A 229 3.82 -2.85 1.08
N GLU A 230 3.34 -3.95 1.66
CA GLU A 230 2.67 -5.01 0.91
C GLU A 230 1.32 -4.54 0.38
N ALA A 231 0.59 -3.73 1.15
CA ALA A 231 -0.67 -3.13 0.71
C ALA A 231 -0.47 -2.11 -0.42
N ILE A 232 0.60 -1.31 -0.35
CA ILE A 232 0.97 -0.39 -1.45
C ILE A 232 1.29 -1.18 -2.72
N HIS A 233 2.15 -2.19 -2.62
CA HIS A 233 2.51 -3.06 -3.75
C HIS A 233 1.28 -3.78 -4.32
N GLN A 234 0.40 -4.27 -3.45
CA GLN A 234 -0.85 -4.91 -3.85
C GLN A 234 -1.77 -3.96 -4.61
N LEU A 235 -1.97 -2.71 -4.14
CA LEU A 235 -2.75 -1.71 -4.86
C LEU A 235 -2.20 -1.48 -6.27
N LEU A 236 -0.89 -1.31 -6.40
CA LEU A 236 -0.26 -1.04 -7.69
C LEU A 236 -0.43 -2.21 -8.67
N ASN A 237 -0.38 -3.46 -8.18
CA ASN A 237 -0.64 -4.64 -8.99
C ASN A 237 -2.10 -4.82 -9.38
N GLU A 238 -3.05 -4.33 -8.58
CA GLU A 238 -4.46 -4.36 -8.95
C GLU A 238 -4.81 -3.24 -9.95
N VAL A 239 -4.20 -2.06 -9.78
CA VAL A 239 -4.37 -0.93 -10.71
C VAL A 239 -3.71 -1.21 -12.06
N ASP A 240 -2.55 -1.85 -12.05
CA ASP A 240 -1.77 -2.16 -13.24
C ASP A 240 -1.35 -3.64 -13.25
N PRO A 241 -2.25 -4.56 -13.64
CA PRO A 241 -1.97 -5.99 -13.65
C PRO A 241 -0.84 -6.40 -14.61
N ASN A 242 -0.57 -5.60 -15.63
CA ASN A 242 0.43 -5.86 -16.67
C ASN A 242 1.76 -5.12 -16.41
N ASN A 243 1.99 -4.71 -15.16
CA ASN A 243 3.19 -3.94 -14.79
C ASN A 243 4.52 -4.71 -14.94
N ASN A 244 4.47 -6.03 -15.12
CA ASN A 244 5.63 -6.91 -15.32
C ASN A 244 6.76 -6.69 -14.29
N GLY A 245 6.39 -6.52 -13.02
CA GLY A 245 7.35 -6.35 -11.92
C GLY A 245 7.87 -4.93 -11.73
N ARG A 246 7.36 -3.94 -12.47
CA ARG A 246 7.76 -2.52 -12.40
C ARG A 246 7.80 -1.95 -10.98
N TYR A 247 6.94 -2.46 -10.09
CA TYR A 247 6.81 -1.97 -8.72
C TYR A 247 7.47 -2.88 -7.67
N ASP A 248 8.06 -4.01 -8.07
CA ASP A 248 8.59 -5.00 -7.14
C ASP A 248 9.72 -4.46 -6.27
N ASN A 249 10.50 -3.51 -6.80
CA ASN A 249 11.53 -2.80 -6.04
C ASN A 249 11.00 -2.01 -4.83
N LEU A 250 9.69 -1.76 -4.69
CA LEU A 250 9.11 -1.28 -3.43
C LEU A 250 9.34 -2.26 -2.27
N LEU A 251 9.45 -3.55 -2.58
CA LEU A 251 9.73 -4.61 -1.64
C LEU A 251 11.24 -4.80 -1.39
N PHE A 252 12.14 -4.00 -1.97
CA PHE A 252 13.60 -4.13 -1.83
C PHE A 252 14.06 -4.32 -0.37
N TYR A 253 13.68 -3.41 0.53
CA TYR A 253 14.00 -3.55 1.95
C TYR A 253 13.14 -4.60 2.67
N PHE A 254 11.94 -4.88 2.16
CA PHE A 254 11.05 -5.85 2.77
C PHE A 254 11.54 -7.29 2.56
N GLU A 255 11.93 -7.64 1.33
CA GLU A 255 12.58 -8.91 0.98
C GLU A 255 13.87 -9.06 1.79
N PHE A 256 14.75 -8.05 1.79
CA PHE A 256 16.00 -8.11 2.56
C PHE A 256 15.75 -8.43 4.04
N MET A 257 14.80 -7.71 4.67
CA MET A 257 14.47 -7.92 6.08
C MET A 257 13.80 -9.27 6.32
N TYR A 258 12.95 -9.72 5.40
CA TYR A 258 12.35 -11.03 5.43
C TYR A 258 13.43 -12.11 5.42
N ARG A 259 14.31 -12.09 4.42
CA ARG A 259 15.42 -13.03 4.28
C ARG A 259 16.30 -13.01 5.53
N LYS A 260 16.67 -11.81 6.03
CA LYS A 260 17.48 -11.67 7.24
C LYS A 260 16.83 -12.30 8.47
N ILE A 261 15.53 -12.12 8.66
CA ILE A 261 14.80 -12.72 9.79
C ILE A 261 14.80 -14.25 9.68
N HIS A 262 14.66 -14.81 8.48
CA HIS A 262 14.67 -16.25 8.27
C HIS A 262 16.07 -16.89 8.38
N THR A 263 17.15 -16.10 8.29
CA THR A 263 18.49 -16.57 8.71
C THR A 263 18.63 -16.68 10.23
N LEU A 264 17.84 -15.93 11.00
CA LEU A 264 17.94 -15.86 12.46
C LEU A 264 16.90 -16.74 13.17
N TYR A 265 15.76 -16.99 12.54
CA TYR A 265 14.63 -17.71 13.10
C TYR A 265 14.06 -18.66 12.07
N SER A 266 13.82 -19.92 12.46
CA SER A 266 13.08 -20.84 11.61
C SER A 266 11.61 -20.47 11.54
N TYR A 267 10.95 -20.75 10.41
CA TYR A 267 9.53 -20.48 10.20
C TYR A 267 8.64 -20.99 11.35
N ASP A 268 8.89 -22.20 11.82
CA ASP A 268 8.14 -22.85 12.89
C ASP A 268 8.30 -22.17 14.26
N THR A 269 9.30 -21.30 14.44
CA THR A 269 9.49 -20.53 15.69
C THR A 269 8.77 -19.19 15.66
N LEU A 270 8.48 -18.65 14.46
CA LEU A 270 7.89 -17.33 14.30
C LEU A 270 6.37 -17.34 14.58
N LEU A 271 5.97 -16.64 15.65
CA LEU A 271 4.56 -16.49 16.03
C LEU A 271 3.70 -15.86 14.92
N ALA A 272 4.29 -15.04 14.04
CA ALA A 272 3.60 -14.43 12.90
C ALA A 272 2.95 -15.46 11.97
N TYR A 273 3.53 -16.66 11.88
CA TYR A 273 3.09 -17.73 10.99
C TYR A 273 2.20 -18.78 11.67
N LYS A 274 2.00 -18.66 12.98
CA LYS A 274 1.08 -19.48 13.77
C LYS A 274 -0.31 -18.84 13.91
N ARG A 275 -0.57 -17.74 13.21
CA ARG A 275 -1.86 -17.03 13.24
C ARG A 275 -2.96 -17.87 12.60
N LYS A 276 -4.17 -17.78 13.16
CA LYS A 276 -5.33 -18.51 12.65
C LYS A 276 -5.63 -18.09 11.21
N MET A 277 -6.08 -19.07 10.44
CA MET A 277 -6.46 -18.94 9.04
C MET A 277 -7.98 -18.77 8.85
N ASP A 278 -8.73 -18.83 9.95
CA ASP A 278 -10.17 -19.04 9.91
C ASP A 278 -10.95 -17.76 9.56
N LEU A 279 -11.75 -17.86 8.49
CA LEU A 279 -12.71 -16.86 8.03
C LEU A 279 -13.86 -16.66 9.04
N SER A 280 -14.01 -17.52 10.05
CA SER A 280 -14.98 -17.35 11.14
C SER A 280 -14.76 -16.08 11.97
N SER A 281 -13.55 -15.50 11.92
CA SER A 281 -13.23 -14.19 12.52
C SER A 281 -14.05 -13.03 11.93
N GLU A 282 -14.56 -13.18 10.71
CA GLU A 282 -15.48 -12.20 10.10
C GLU A 282 -16.79 -12.09 10.89
N LYS A 283 -17.32 -13.21 11.41
CA LYS A 283 -18.56 -13.22 12.23
C LYS A 283 -18.35 -12.61 13.61
N GLU A 284 -17.13 -12.67 14.15
CA GLU A 284 -16.79 -12.05 15.44
C GLU A 284 -16.50 -10.55 15.28
N GLU A 285 -15.84 -10.12 14.20
CA GLU A 285 -15.69 -8.69 13.87
C GLU A 285 -17.00 -8.04 13.48
N GLU A 286 -17.89 -8.75 12.78
CA GLU A 286 -19.24 -8.28 12.44
C GLU A 286 -20.12 -8.13 13.71
N LYS A 287 -19.91 -8.99 14.72
CA LYS A 287 -20.51 -8.84 16.06
C LYS A 287 -19.90 -7.68 16.86
N ALA A 288 -18.58 -7.51 16.85
CA ALA A 288 -17.91 -6.39 17.53
C ALA A 288 -18.27 -5.03 16.89
N ASN A 289 -18.51 -5.01 15.58
CA ASN A 289 -18.97 -3.84 14.83
C ASN A 289 -20.48 -3.56 14.99
N LYS A 290 -21.25 -4.43 15.66
CA LYS A 290 -22.65 -4.20 16.07
C LYS A 290 -22.74 -3.65 17.50
N SER A 291 -21.78 -3.96 18.38
CA SER A 291 -21.81 -3.53 19.79
C SER A 291 -21.29 -2.12 20.06
N THR A 292 -20.69 -1.45 19.06
CA THR A 292 -20.24 -0.04 19.17
C THR A 292 -21.19 0.97 18.51
N GLY A 293 -22.41 0.54 18.16
CA GLY A 293 -23.47 1.38 17.61
C GLY A 293 -24.31 2.05 18.71
N HIS A 294 -24.42 3.37 18.62
CA HIS A 294 -25.24 4.28 19.42
C HIS A 294 -26.64 3.71 19.76
N VAL A 295 -27.00 3.68 21.05
CA VAL A 295 -28.37 3.41 21.50
C VAL A 295 -29.22 4.63 21.13
N PRO A 296 -30.25 4.50 20.26
CA PRO A 296 -31.15 5.61 20.00
C PRO A 296 -31.93 5.96 21.29
N PRO A 297 -32.16 7.26 21.59
CA PRO A 297 -32.92 7.64 22.77
C PRO A 297 -34.34 7.08 22.67
N LYS A 298 -34.82 6.51 23.78
CA LYS A 298 -36.21 6.05 23.92
C LYS A 298 -37.15 7.22 23.62
N PRO A 299 -38.24 7.02 22.86
CA PRO A 299 -39.27 8.04 22.72
C PRO A 299 -39.86 8.33 24.10
N SER A 300 -39.87 9.61 24.48
CA SER A 300 -40.59 10.09 25.66
C SER A 300 -42.08 9.90 25.43
N SER A 301 -42.72 9.11 26.28
CA SER A 301 -44.16 9.02 26.38
C SER A 301 -44.72 10.25 27.09
N ALA A 302 -45.36 11.14 26.34
CA ALA A 302 -46.55 11.93 26.68
C ALA A 302 -46.92 12.82 25.48
#